data_AF-A0A1E4SXQ1-F1
#
_entry.id   AF-A0A1E4SXQ1-F1
#
_cell.length_a   1.000
_cell.length_b   1.000
_cell.length_c   1.000
_cell.angle_alpha   90.00
_cell.angle_beta   90.00
_cell.angle_gamma   90.00
#
_symmetry.space_group_name_H-M   'P 1'
#
loop_
_entity.id
_entity.type
_entity.pdbx_description
1 polymer ?
#
loop_
_entity_poly.entity_id
_entity_poly.type
_entity_poly.pdbx_seq_one_letter_code
_entity_poly.pdbx_strand_id
1 'polypeptide(L)'
;MELIGYKNSKVSKSLLVHYYTICRRYDDAFRIILESKLSIDRFPADLLCYHLLIREKTDQVYEILKHLYEIDRKQILSQQIINKWLHLAIHQKKIQLVEKFFFGYIYCPRVPVTELSGERLLKICLLAREKLHFNLMAKVVRFQIERMKAQQKPAETVQKFRRKMSLLKFDGLLEKLGPVRVIDSGIFHRFGLSERENITVADFSTLINGLASQFPNLSYKEGLILIEQMHGFHVTEEKYRYSRDLHPDHQLFRMIRSAKLKGEHSLLASIDMDTFFDQYPLAKSKQGVPKRQSTKYKARRPVTTKPFNVLPLNIILKVIQETTNDLNISIHLISYMVKRRRCQLDHDTLLYLFKIMMSNLSIDLKPDQRVYEFLIDHHMKSDDLGSLISIIESYVEKGYTISNELYEGLRMKSLGIESQLSKVVPGFTYSYFTGPPSSPPEINNTEDGLSSAKACMEKINENPEEYLNYDGYLICCFSDHPLVHQLSNIVNVPVMGIFQACVLYALNSANDDNKVAILTSSKSWETILDNSLLKFFNGSNTPHDLPSFFLPTLASDVDVLKLADPENYAKLQGKIQQLIDQNARIILLGCAGLSTLDAKFMKDYPGTKFIDSIKIGIQLLAANVRFNEYLQ
;
A
#
# COMPACT_ATOMS: atom_id res chain seq x y z
N MET A 1 -7.07 72.29 10.86
CA MET A 1 -8.22 72.43 11.77
C MET A 1 -9.40 73.16 11.10
N GLU A 2 -9.46 73.27 9.76
CA GLU A 2 -10.54 73.94 9.00
C GLU A 2 -11.23 72.98 8.02
N LEU A 3 -11.65 71.81 8.48
CA LEU A 3 -12.48 70.87 7.70
C LEU A 3 -13.77 70.46 8.44
N ILE A 4 -14.05 71.07 9.59
CA ILE A 4 -15.17 70.71 10.49
C ILE A 4 -16.51 71.29 9.97
N GLY A 5 -16.51 72.12 8.92
CA GLY A 5 -17.72 72.67 8.32
C GLY A 5 -18.47 71.76 7.34
N TYR A 6 -17.90 70.62 6.93
CA TYR A 6 -18.57 69.74 5.97
C TYR A 6 -19.48 68.74 6.69
N LYS A 7 -20.80 68.90 6.43
CA LYS A 7 -21.92 67.99 6.73
C LYS A 7 -21.46 66.57 7.06
N ASN A 8 -21.97 66.01 8.17
CA ASN A 8 -21.78 64.62 8.59
C ASN A 8 -22.20 63.67 7.47
N SER A 9 -21.27 63.43 6.55
CA SER A 9 -21.49 62.74 5.28
C SER A 9 -20.45 61.64 5.14
N LYS A 10 -20.81 60.61 4.37
CA LYS A 10 -19.91 59.49 4.06
C LYS A 10 -18.58 59.98 3.49
N VAL A 11 -18.61 60.93 2.56
CA VAL A 11 -17.41 61.50 1.92
C VAL A 11 -16.50 62.19 2.94
N SER A 12 -17.08 63.03 3.82
CA SER A 12 -16.31 63.72 4.86
C SER A 12 -15.59 62.74 5.80
N LYS A 13 -16.28 61.67 6.22
CA LYS A 13 -15.72 60.63 7.11
C LYS A 13 -14.63 59.82 6.40
N SER A 14 -14.86 59.40 5.15
CA SER A 14 -13.85 58.73 4.31
C SER A 14 -12.57 59.55 4.15
N LEU A 15 -12.70 60.86 3.87
CA LEU A 15 -11.56 61.76 3.72
C LEU A 15 -10.79 61.95 5.03
N LEU A 16 -11.48 62.05 6.18
CA LEU A 16 -10.82 62.15 7.48
C LEU A 16 -10.03 60.87 7.80
N VAL A 17 -10.61 59.69 7.59
CA VAL A 17 -9.89 58.41 7.76
C VAL A 17 -8.65 58.37 6.89
N HIS A 18 -8.76 58.77 5.62
CA HIS A 18 -7.64 58.82 4.69
C HIS A 18 -6.54 59.78 5.17
N TYR A 19 -6.92 61.02 5.53
CA TYR A 19 -6.01 62.05 6.03
C TYR A 19 -5.23 61.59 7.27
N TYR A 20 -5.93 61.13 8.31
CA TYR A 20 -5.28 60.68 9.54
C TYR A 20 -4.37 59.46 9.30
N THR A 21 -4.76 58.56 8.39
CA THR A 21 -3.93 57.42 8.02
C THR A 21 -2.63 57.84 7.33
N ILE A 22 -2.68 58.79 6.38
CA ILE A 22 -1.48 59.36 5.73
C ILE A 22 -0.59 60.07 6.75
N CYS A 23 -1.19 60.85 7.66
CA CYS A 23 -0.47 61.54 8.73
C CYS A 23 0.05 60.58 9.83
N ARG A 24 -0.06 59.26 9.65
CA ARG A 24 0.36 58.22 10.60
C ARG A 24 -0.32 58.29 11.98
N ARG A 25 -1.48 58.94 12.05
CA ARG A 25 -2.34 59.06 13.24
C ARG A 25 -3.41 57.96 13.22
N TYR A 26 -2.97 56.71 13.36
CA TYR A 26 -3.84 55.54 13.14
C TYR A 26 -4.94 55.39 14.18
N ASP A 27 -4.68 55.74 15.45
CA ASP A 27 -5.70 55.65 16.51
C ASP A 27 -6.83 56.65 16.29
N ASP A 28 -6.53 57.83 15.75
CA ASP A 28 -7.54 58.82 15.37
C ASP A 28 -8.37 58.32 14.17
N ALA A 29 -7.71 57.76 13.15
CA ALA A 29 -8.39 57.17 12.01
C ALA A 29 -9.29 55.98 12.43
N PHE A 30 -8.79 55.12 13.31
CA PHE A 30 -9.53 53.99 13.89
C PHE A 30 -10.77 54.46 14.66
N ARG A 31 -10.61 55.46 15.54
CA ARG A 31 -11.70 56.05 16.31
C ARG A 31 -12.79 56.62 15.40
N ILE A 32 -12.41 57.32 14.34
CA ILE A 32 -13.36 57.89 13.37
C ILE A 32 -14.19 56.81 12.68
N ILE A 33 -13.58 55.67 12.34
CA ILE A 33 -14.34 54.54 11.79
C ILE A 33 -15.35 54.04 12.83
N LEU A 34 -14.92 53.74 14.06
CA LEU A 34 -15.78 53.14 15.08
C LEU A 34 -16.91 54.07 15.59
N GLU A 35 -16.69 55.38 15.61
CA GLU A 35 -17.71 56.36 16.00
C GLU A 35 -18.66 56.74 14.85
N SER A 36 -18.31 56.40 13.61
CA SER A 36 -19.13 56.71 12.44
C SER A 36 -20.36 55.82 12.40
N LYS A 37 -21.55 56.42 12.25
CA LYS A 37 -22.79 55.72 11.89
C LYS A 37 -22.95 55.56 10.36
N LEU A 38 -22.03 56.13 9.58
CA LEU A 38 -22.03 56.11 8.12
C LEU A 38 -20.98 55.12 7.60
N SER A 39 -21.32 54.44 6.51
CA SER A 39 -20.39 53.57 5.77
C SER A 39 -19.16 54.37 5.33
N ILE A 40 -17.97 53.76 5.40
CA ILE A 40 -16.69 54.34 4.96
C ILE A 40 -16.33 53.74 3.61
N ASP A 41 -15.73 54.54 2.73
CA ASP A 41 -15.26 54.02 1.44
C ASP A 41 -14.16 52.98 1.62
N ARG A 42 -14.14 52.01 0.70
CA ARG A 42 -13.22 50.86 0.75
C ARG A 42 -11.76 51.29 0.83
N PHE A 43 -11.34 52.24 -0.01
CA PHE A 43 -9.92 52.62 -0.10
C PHE A 43 -9.36 53.18 1.23
N PRO A 44 -9.97 54.19 1.87
CA PRO A 44 -9.52 54.66 3.19
C PRO A 44 -9.52 53.57 4.27
N ALA A 45 -10.53 52.69 4.28
CA ALA A 45 -10.62 51.59 5.23
C ALA A 45 -9.52 50.53 5.00
N ASP A 46 -9.28 50.13 3.76
CA ASP A 46 -8.22 49.20 3.37
C ASP A 46 -6.83 49.77 3.70
N LEU A 47 -6.60 51.06 3.44
CA LEU A 47 -5.34 51.74 3.72
C LEU A 47 -5.02 51.75 5.23
N LEU A 48 -6.00 52.08 6.08
CA LEU A 48 -5.84 52.00 7.53
C LEU A 48 -5.55 50.57 7.96
N CYS A 49 -6.36 49.61 7.52
CA CYS A 49 -6.20 48.21 7.87
C CYS A 49 -4.82 47.69 7.46
N TYR A 50 -4.30 48.05 6.29
CA TYR A 50 -2.97 47.69 5.85
C TYR A 50 -1.87 48.14 6.83
N HIS A 51 -1.93 49.39 7.28
CA HIS A 51 -0.97 49.95 8.23
C HIS A 51 -1.10 49.37 9.64
N LEU A 52 -2.31 49.01 10.07
CA LEU A 52 -2.54 48.31 11.33
C LEU A 52 -1.99 46.87 11.27
N LEU A 53 -2.16 46.18 10.14
CA LEU A 53 -1.64 44.82 9.95
C LEU A 53 -0.11 44.78 9.91
N ILE A 54 0.56 45.77 9.32
CA ILE A 54 2.03 45.90 9.40
C ILE A 54 2.50 46.03 10.85
N ARG A 55 1.69 46.69 11.69
CA ARG A 55 1.95 46.87 13.13
C ARG A 55 1.37 45.76 14.00
N GLU A 56 0.96 44.65 13.38
CA GLU A 56 0.46 43.47 14.07
C GLU A 56 -0.80 43.71 14.93
N LYS A 57 -1.54 44.80 14.68
CA LYS A 57 -2.78 45.18 15.39
C LYS A 57 -4.02 44.45 14.84
N THR A 58 -4.01 43.12 14.93
CA THR A 58 -5.08 42.26 14.39
C THR A 58 -6.45 42.46 15.06
N ASP A 59 -6.49 42.84 16.35
CA ASP A 59 -7.76 43.07 17.07
C ASP A 59 -8.46 44.34 16.56
N GLN A 60 -7.71 45.43 16.37
CA GLN A 60 -8.25 46.68 15.83
C GLN A 60 -8.81 46.48 14.41
N VAL A 61 -8.13 45.70 13.57
CA VAL A 61 -8.63 45.39 12.22
C VAL A 61 -9.90 44.55 12.26
N TYR A 62 -10.03 43.63 13.22
CA TYR A 62 -11.25 42.87 13.41
C TYR A 62 -12.42 43.76 13.86
N GLU A 63 -12.20 44.71 14.78
CA GLU A 63 -13.24 45.66 15.18
C GLU A 63 -13.66 46.57 14.01
N ILE A 64 -12.73 47.01 13.15
CA ILE A 64 -13.07 47.73 11.91
C ILE A 64 -13.97 46.85 11.01
N LEU A 65 -13.56 45.60 10.75
CA LEU A 65 -14.33 44.68 9.91
C LEU A 65 -15.75 44.51 10.46
N LYS A 66 -15.87 44.29 11.77
CA LYS A 66 -17.14 44.11 12.46
C LYS A 66 -18.03 45.32 12.34
N HIS A 67 -17.52 46.49 12.68
CA HIS A 67 -18.27 47.75 12.64
C HIS A 67 -18.76 48.08 11.23
N LEU A 68 -17.87 47.97 10.23
CA LEU A 68 -18.23 48.24 8.82
C LEU A 68 -19.30 47.26 8.32
N TYR A 69 -19.23 45.99 8.71
CA TYR A 69 -20.24 45.00 8.37
C TYR A 69 -21.58 45.25 9.07
N GLU A 70 -21.59 45.73 10.32
CA GLU A 70 -22.82 46.07 11.03
C GLU A 70 -23.58 47.24 10.37
N ILE A 71 -22.86 48.21 9.82
CA ILE A 71 -23.43 49.39 9.16
C ILE A 71 -24.01 49.08 7.77
N ASP A 72 -23.24 48.44 6.89
CA ASP A 72 -23.59 48.30 5.46
C ASP A 72 -24.03 46.87 5.10
N ARG A 73 -23.83 45.88 5.99
CA ARG A 73 -24.05 44.44 5.74
C ARG A 73 -23.30 43.86 4.53
N LYS A 74 -22.48 44.66 3.86
CA LYS A 74 -21.61 44.30 2.74
C LYS A 74 -20.16 44.19 3.20
N GLN A 75 -19.40 43.37 2.48
CA GLN A 75 -17.95 43.31 2.67
C GLN A 75 -17.28 44.53 2.06
N ILE A 76 -16.98 45.52 2.91
CA ILE A 76 -16.31 46.76 2.47
C ILE A 76 -14.81 46.52 2.28
N LEU A 77 -14.14 45.80 3.20
CA LEU A 77 -12.70 45.56 3.11
C LEU A 77 -12.37 44.59 1.97
N SER A 78 -11.28 44.85 1.28
CA SER A 78 -10.80 43.98 0.20
C SER A 78 -10.50 42.56 0.66
N GLN A 79 -10.62 41.63 -0.28
CA GLN A 79 -10.18 40.26 -0.09
C GLN A 79 -8.72 40.23 0.38
N GLN A 80 -7.80 40.99 -0.24
CA GLN A 80 -6.39 41.04 0.17
C GLN A 80 -6.19 41.40 1.65
N ILE A 81 -6.91 42.40 2.17
CA ILE A 81 -6.84 42.80 3.58
C ILE A 81 -7.35 41.71 4.51
N ILE A 82 -8.53 41.14 4.25
CA ILE A 82 -9.06 39.99 5.02
C ILE A 82 -8.06 38.85 5.00
N ASN A 83 -7.45 38.62 3.84
CA ASN A 83 -6.56 37.50 3.62
C ASN A 83 -5.26 37.64 4.43
N LYS A 84 -4.71 38.85 4.47
CA LYS A 84 -3.53 39.20 5.29
C LYS A 84 -3.85 39.22 6.78
N TRP A 85 -5.01 39.75 7.16
CA TRP A 85 -5.49 39.74 8.54
C TRP A 85 -5.63 38.32 9.08
N LEU A 86 -6.33 37.44 8.35
CA LEU A 86 -6.55 36.05 8.79
C LEU A 86 -5.22 35.30 8.91
N HIS A 87 -4.27 35.53 7.99
CA HIS A 87 -2.93 34.96 8.08
C HIS A 87 -2.22 35.39 9.37
N LEU A 88 -2.21 36.69 9.67
CA LEU A 88 -1.58 37.23 10.88
C LEU A 88 -2.29 36.76 12.15
N ALA A 89 -3.62 36.70 12.16
CA ALA A 89 -4.40 36.20 13.30
C ALA A 89 -4.10 34.72 13.61
N ILE A 90 -3.93 33.90 12.57
CA ILE A 90 -3.52 32.50 12.71
C ILE A 90 -2.07 32.41 13.22
N HIS A 91 -1.15 33.20 12.65
CA HIS A 91 0.25 33.23 13.05
C HIS A 91 0.43 33.66 14.52
N GLN A 92 -0.33 34.66 14.96
CA GLN A 92 -0.39 35.12 16.35
C GLN A 92 -1.22 34.19 17.26
N LYS A 93 -1.71 33.07 16.73
CA LYS A 93 -2.47 32.04 17.45
C LYS A 93 -3.73 32.55 18.15
N LYS A 94 -4.38 33.60 17.60
CA LYS A 94 -5.59 34.24 18.15
C LYS A 94 -6.87 33.45 17.84
N ILE A 95 -7.02 32.27 18.45
CA ILE A 95 -8.11 31.32 18.14
C ILE A 95 -9.51 31.92 18.31
N GLN A 96 -9.76 32.68 19.37
CA GLN A 96 -11.08 33.30 19.63
C GLN A 96 -11.45 34.32 18.54
N LEU A 97 -10.47 35.07 18.04
CA LEU A 97 -10.68 36.05 16.99
C LEU A 97 -11.01 35.37 15.65
N VAL A 98 -10.27 34.29 15.34
CA VAL A 98 -10.52 33.45 14.17
C VAL A 98 -11.89 32.77 14.24
N GLU A 99 -12.30 32.29 15.42
CA GLU A 99 -13.62 31.70 15.64
C GLU A 99 -14.74 32.71 15.40
N LYS A 100 -14.68 33.87 16.06
CA LYS A 100 -15.67 34.94 15.90
C LYS A 100 -15.80 35.35 14.43
N PHE A 101 -14.67 35.45 13.73
CA PHE A 101 -14.68 35.74 12.30
C PHE A 101 -15.34 34.62 11.49
N PHE A 102 -14.93 33.37 11.70
CA PHE A 102 -15.46 32.25 10.92
C PHE A 102 -16.98 32.10 11.12
N PHE A 103 -17.48 32.17 12.35
CA PHE A 103 -18.91 32.09 12.59
C PHE A 103 -19.67 33.31 12.06
N GLY A 104 -19.18 34.51 12.35
CA GLY A 104 -19.88 35.76 11.98
C GLY A 104 -19.96 36.00 10.48
N TYR A 105 -18.90 35.66 9.73
CA TYR A 105 -18.75 36.09 8.33
C TYR A 105 -18.73 34.94 7.32
N ILE A 106 -18.48 33.69 7.74
CA ILE A 106 -18.34 32.55 6.82
C ILE A 106 -19.45 31.52 7.02
N TYR A 107 -19.64 31.07 8.26
CA TYR A 107 -20.45 29.87 8.54
C TYR A 107 -21.93 30.16 8.80
N CYS A 108 -22.27 31.18 9.58
CA CYS A 108 -23.67 31.50 9.92
C CYS A 108 -24.41 32.31 8.84
N PRO A 109 -23.78 33.22 8.07
CA PRO A 109 -24.45 33.92 6.98
C PRO A 109 -25.03 32.96 5.93
N ARG A 110 -26.17 33.33 5.32
CA ARG A 110 -26.74 32.56 4.19
C ARG A 110 -25.77 32.44 3.02
N VAL A 111 -25.00 33.51 2.77
CA VAL A 111 -23.93 33.58 1.79
C VAL A 111 -22.67 34.05 2.52
N PRO A 112 -21.52 33.36 2.39
CA PRO A 112 -20.27 33.81 2.99
C PRO A 112 -19.93 35.22 2.56
N VAL A 113 -19.57 36.07 3.52
CA VAL A 113 -19.21 37.48 3.30
C VAL A 113 -17.88 37.59 2.54
N THR A 114 -17.05 36.55 2.60
CA THR A 114 -15.77 36.45 1.89
C THR A 114 -15.45 34.99 1.60
N GLU A 115 -14.78 34.74 0.48
CA GLU A 115 -14.35 33.41 0.10
C GLU A 115 -13.05 33.03 0.80
N LEU A 116 -13.00 31.81 1.36
CA LEU A 116 -11.76 31.27 1.93
C LEU A 116 -11.22 30.15 1.05
N SER A 117 -9.95 30.23 0.63
CA SER A 117 -9.31 29.08 -0.04
C SER A 117 -9.32 27.81 0.83
N GLY A 118 -9.26 26.62 0.21
CA GLY A 118 -9.16 25.36 0.96
C GLY A 118 -7.93 25.29 1.88
N GLU A 119 -6.81 25.87 1.46
CA GLU A 119 -5.58 25.95 2.26
C GLU A 119 -5.76 26.75 3.56
N ARG A 120 -6.53 27.86 3.50
CA ARG A 120 -6.84 28.68 4.69
C ARG A 120 -7.72 27.93 5.68
N LEU A 121 -8.73 27.23 5.18
CA LEU A 121 -9.59 26.41 6.04
C LEU A 121 -8.77 25.31 6.73
N LEU A 122 -7.80 24.71 6.02
CA LEU A 122 -6.85 23.77 6.63
C LEU A 122 -5.99 24.43 7.72
N LYS A 123 -5.45 25.63 7.47
CA LYS A 123 -4.68 26.39 8.49
C LYS A 123 -5.52 26.71 9.73
N ILE A 124 -6.81 27.03 9.57
CA ILE A 124 -7.74 27.20 10.70
C ILE A 124 -7.93 25.88 11.45
N CYS A 125 -8.11 24.76 10.75
CA CYS A 125 -8.20 23.43 11.39
C CYS A 125 -6.93 23.07 12.17
N LEU A 126 -5.74 23.39 11.65
CA LEU A 126 -4.47 23.14 12.33
C LEU A 126 -4.32 23.99 13.61
N LEU A 127 -4.66 25.28 13.54
CA LEU A 127 -4.69 26.14 14.73
C LEU A 127 -5.73 25.64 15.75
N ALA A 128 -6.92 25.25 15.28
CA ALA A 128 -7.97 24.71 16.14
C ALA A 128 -7.55 23.38 16.78
N ARG A 129 -6.81 22.52 16.07
CA ARG A 129 -6.18 21.32 16.66
C ARG A 129 -5.18 21.72 17.75
N GLU A 130 -4.23 22.61 17.44
CA GLU A 130 -3.19 23.05 18.38
C GLU A 130 -3.79 23.67 19.66
N LYS A 131 -4.85 24.46 19.52
CA LYS A 131 -5.56 25.10 20.64
C LYS A 131 -6.70 24.26 21.21
N LEU A 132 -6.87 23.02 20.74
CA LEU A 132 -7.92 22.08 21.16
C LEU A 132 -9.35 22.65 21.04
N HIS A 133 -9.56 23.54 20.08
CA HIS A 133 -10.82 24.22 19.81
C HIS A 133 -11.71 23.42 18.84
N PHE A 134 -12.13 22.23 19.29
CA PHE A 134 -12.74 21.22 18.42
C PHE A 134 -14.12 21.62 17.88
N ASN A 135 -14.85 22.51 18.55
CA ASN A 135 -16.08 23.09 17.99
C ASN A 135 -15.81 23.86 16.68
N LEU A 136 -14.84 24.77 16.70
CA LEU A 136 -14.44 25.52 15.49
C LEU A 136 -13.99 24.55 14.40
N MET A 137 -13.11 23.60 14.73
CA MET A 137 -12.63 22.59 13.78
C MET A 137 -13.79 21.83 13.13
N ALA A 138 -14.75 21.33 13.92
CA ALA A 138 -15.90 20.58 13.40
C ALA A 138 -16.74 21.39 12.41
N LYS A 139 -16.92 22.69 12.68
CA LYS A 139 -17.70 23.61 11.85
C LYS A 139 -16.98 23.97 10.56
N VAL A 140 -15.67 24.20 10.62
CA VAL A 140 -14.80 24.40 9.45
C VAL A 140 -14.79 23.18 8.54
N VAL A 141 -14.63 21.98 9.12
CA VAL A 141 -14.66 20.71 8.36
C VAL A 141 -16.02 20.50 7.70
N ARG A 142 -17.12 20.74 8.42
CA ARG A 142 -18.48 20.64 7.86
C ARG A 142 -18.66 21.60 6.68
N PHE A 143 -18.27 22.87 6.86
CA PHE A 143 -18.36 23.88 5.80
C PHE A 143 -17.57 23.46 4.56
N GLN A 144 -16.33 22.99 4.73
CA GLN A 144 -15.49 22.56 3.62
C GLN A 144 -16.06 21.33 2.91
N ILE A 145 -16.62 20.36 3.64
CA ILE A 145 -17.28 19.19 3.04
C ILE A 145 -18.48 19.61 2.19
N GLU A 146 -19.36 20.46 2.72
CA GLU A 146 -20.52 20.96 1.96
C GLU A 146 -20.08 21.74 0.73
N ARG A 147 -19.00 22.52 0.82
CA ARG A 147 -18.43 23.20 -0.34
C ARG A 147 -17.86 22.24 -1.39
N MET A 148 -17.13 21.20 -0.97
CA MET A 148 -16.60 20.19 -1.89
C MET A 148 -17.72 19.45 -2.63
N LYS A 149 -18.84 19.16 -1.94
CA LYS A 149 -20.03 18.57 -2.56
C LYS A 149 -20.69 19.53 -3.56
N ALA A 150 -20.83 20.81 -3.20
CA ALA A 150 -21.37 21.84 -4.10
C ALA A 150 -20.50 22.02 -5.35
N GLN A 151 -19.19 21.81 -5.23
CA GLN A 151 -18.22 21.80 -6.33
C GLN A 151 -18.16 20.46 -7.09
N GLN A 152 -19.07 19.52 -6.82
CA GLN A 152 -19.16 18.19 -7.45
C GLN A 152 -17.83 17.40 -7.40
N LYS A 153 -17.07 17.54 -6.31
CA LYS A 153 -15.84 16.75 -6.11
C LYS A 153 -16.18 15.26 -5.93
N PRO A 154 -15.32 14.32 -6.39
CA PRO A 154 -15.55 12.89 -6.22
C PRO A 154 -15.77 12.50 -4.76
N ALA A 155 -16.70 11.56 -4.52
CA ALA A 155 -17.05 11.10 -3.17
C ALA A 155 -15.83 10.60 -2.39
N GLU A 156 -14.92 9.88 -3.06
CA GLU A 156 -13.67 9.40 -2.49
C GLU A 156 -12.77 10.54 -1.98
N THR A 157 -12.70 11.66 -2.71
CA THR A 157 -11.92 12.84 -2.31
C THR A 157 -12.50 13.48 -1.04
N VAL A 158 -13.83 13.57 -0.95
CA VAL A 158 -14.52 14.08 0.24
C VAL A 158 -14.29 13.17 1.45
N GLN A 159 -14.34 11.85 1.24
CA GLN A 159 -14.11 10.86 2.29
C GLN A 159 -12.65 10.87 2.77
N LYS A 160 -11.68 10.99 1.85
CA LYS A 160 -10.25 11.17 2.15
C LYS A 160 -10.00 12.42 3.00
N PHE A 161 -10.62 13.55 2.65
CA PHE A 161 -10.55 14.78 3.46
C PHE A 161 -11.14 14.57 4.86
N ARG A 162 -12.34 13.97 4.96
CA ARG A 162 -13.00 13.68 6.25
C ARG A 162 -12.16 12.78 7.15
N ARG A 163 -11.50 11.78 6.56
CA ARG A 163 -10.56 10.88 7.25
C ARG A 163 -9.37 11.65 7.81
N LYS A 164 -8.68 12.43 6.97
CA LYS A 164 -7.55 13.28 7.38
C LYS A 164 -7.91 14.20 8.54
N MET A 165 -9.08 14.84 8.48
CA MET A 165 -9.54 15.72 9.56
C MET A 165 -9.88 14.97 10.86
N SER A 166 -10.36 13.72 10.75
CA SER A 166 -10.63 12.88 11.91
C SER A 166 -9.36 12.44 12.61
N LEU A 167 -8.32 12.09 11.84
CA LEU A 167 -6.99 11.74 12.35
C LEU A 167 -6.33 12.95 13.02
N LEU A 168 -6.35 14.13 12.39
CA LEU A 168 -5.83 15.36 13.02
C LEU A 168 -6.51 15.68 14.36
N LYS A 169 -7.82 15.46 14.47
CA LYS A 169 -8.56 15.63 15.72
C LYS A 169 -8.14 14.57 16.76
N PHE A 170 -7.96 13.33 16.34
CA PHE A 170 -7.48 12.23 17.18
C PHE A 170 -6.08 12.54 17.74
N ASP A 171 -5.16 12.99 16.89
CA ASP A 171 -3.80 13.37 17.30
C ASP A 171 -3.78 14.52 18.30
N GLY A 172 -4.62 15.54 18.12
CA GLY A 172 -4.74 16.63 19.09
C GLY A 172 -5.23 16.16 20.47
N LEU A 173 -6.15 15.19 20.50
CA LEU A 173 -6.59 14.57 21.76
C LEU A 173 -5.48 13.72 22.38
N LEU A 174 -4.72 13.01 21.56
CA LEU A 174 -3.62 12.16 21.96
C LEU A 174 -2.48 12.94 22.61
N GLU A 175 -2.03 14.03 21.97
CA GLU A 175 -0.99 14.92 22.52
C GLU A 175 -1.38 15.47 23.90
N LYS A 176 -2.67 15.71 24.14
CA LYS A 176 -3.13 16.32 25.39
C LYS A 176 -3.44 15.32 26.50
N LEU A 177 -4.09 14.20 26.16
CA LEU A 177 -4.58 13.23 27.15
C LEU A 177 -3.61 12.07 27.37
N GLY A 178 -2.70 11.84 26.43
CA GLY A 178 -1.84 10.68 26.41
C GLY A 178 -2.50 9.43 25.82
N PRO A 179 -1.68 8.45 25.40
CA PRO A 179 -2.11 7.28 24.63
C PRO A 179 -3.02 6.33 25.42
N VAL A 180 -2.65 5.97 26.65
CA VAL A 180 -3.47 5.09 27.51
C VAL A 180 -4.85 5.67 27.72
N ARG A 181 -4.92 6.98 28.00
CA ARG A 181 -6.17 7.67 28.29
C ARG A 181 -7.10 7.79 27.08
N VAL A 182 -6.53 7.90 25.88
CA VAL A 182 -7.29 7.86 24.62
C VAL A 182 -7.91 6.48 24.39
N ILE A 183 -7.21 5.42 24.79
CA ILE A 183 -7.70 4.05 24.64
C ILE A 183 -8.72 3.71 25.75
N ASP A 184 -8.39 3.93 27.02
CA ASP A 184 -9.19 3.50 28.18
C ASP A 184 -10.54 4.23 28.32
N SER A 185 -10.65 5.44 27.77
CA SER A 185 -11.85 6.27 27.75
C SER A 185 -12.74 5.98 26.54
N GLY A 186 -12.26 5.10 25.66
CA GLY A 186 -12.93 4.63 24.45
C GLY A 186 -12.95 5.66 23.32
N ILE A 187 -12.06 6.67 23.33
CA ILE A 187 -11.95 7.63 22.21
C ILE A 187 -11.65 6.88 20.92
N PHE A 188 -10.65 5.99 20.92
CA PHE A 188 -10.24 5.23 19.73
C PHE A 188 -11.45 4.52 19.09
N HIS A 189 -12.13 3.69 19.89
CA HIS A 189 -13.33 2.96 19.45
C HIS A 189 -14.43 3.91 18.96
N ARG A 190 -14.73 4.97 19.72
CA ARG A 190 -15.80 5.93 19.38
C ARG A 190 -15.47 6.81 18.19
N PHE A 191 -14.22 6.94 17.75
CA PHE A 191 -13.92 7.59 16.48
C PHE A 191 -14.23 6.68 15.29
N GLY A 192 -14.40 5.37 15.54
CA GLY A 192 -14.65 4.35 14.53
C GLY A 192 -13.48 4.23 13.56
N LEU A 193 -12.24 4.42 14.04
CA LEU A 193 -11.06 4.43 13.17
C LEU A 193 -10.76 3.03 12.62
N SER A 194 -11.03 1.99 13.42
CA SER A 194 -10.87 0.59 12.99
C SER A 194 -11.87 0.14 11.93
N GLU A 195 -12.98 0.86 11.75
CA GLU A 195 -14.06 0.49 10.82
C GLU A 195 -14.00 1.28 9.51
N ARG A 196 -12.99 2.14 9.33
CA ARG A 196 -12.85 2.99 8.14
C ARG A 196 -11.85 2.39 7.17
N GLU A 197 -12.25 2.35 5.91
CA GLU A 197 -11.38 1.94 4.81
C GLU A 197 -10.16 2.87 4.67
N ASN A 198 -9.03 2.28 4.24
CA ASN A 198 -7.79 2.99 3.93
C ASN A 198 -7.18 3.77 5.11
N ILE A 199 -7.42 3.31 6.35
CA ILE A 199 -6.64 3.70 7.54
C ILE A 199 -5.63 2.59 7.81
N THR A 200 -4.35 2.96 7.93
CA THR A 200 -3.26 2.00 8.19
C THR A 200 -2.56 2.29 9.51
N VAL A 201 -1.68 1.39 9.93
CA VAL A 201 -0.88 1.55 11.16
C VAL A 201 -0.03 2.82 11.11
N ALA A 202 0.43 3.22 9.93
CA ALA A 202 1.25 4.41 9.72
C ALA A 202 0.55 5.72 10.15
N ASP A 203 -0.79 5.75 10.07
CA ASP A 203 -1.59 6.89 10.53
C ASP A 203 -1.55 7.08 12.07
N PHE A 204 -1.00 6.11 12.83
CA PHE A 204 -0.98 6.09 14.30
C PHE A 204 0.43 6.20 14.91
N SER A 205 1.42 6.71 14.17
CA SER A 205 2.80 6.87 14.67
C SER A 205 2.89 7.55 16.05
N THR A 206 2.15 8.64 16.27
CA THR A 206 2.10 9.34 17.57
C THR A 206 1.57 8.44 18.69
N LEU A 207 0.56 7.60 18.41
CA LEU A 207 -0.04 6.69 19.40
C LEU A 207 0.94 5.58 19.74
N ILE A 208 1.58 5.00 18.72
CA ILE A 208 2.54 3.92 18.84
C ILE A 208 3.75 4.39 19.67
N ASN A 209 4.38 5.50 19.28
CA ASN A 209 5.51 6.08 20.02
C ASN A 209 5.14 6.40 21.48
N GLY A 210 3.94 6.95 21.69
CA GLY A 210 3.43 7.24 23.03
C GLY A 210 3.24 5.97 23.88
N LEU A 211 2.66 4.92 23.31
CA LEU A 211 2.49 3.63 23.99
C LEU A 211 3.84 2.97 24.26
N ALA A 212 4.75 2.99 23.29
CA ALA A 212 6.11 2.45 23.43
C ALA A 212 6.87 3.12 24.58
N SER A 213 6.77 4.45 24.70
CA SER A 213 7.38 5.20 25.80
C SER A 213 6.76 4.88 27.17
N GLN A 214 5.46 4.57 27.23
CA GLN A 214 4.77 4.27 28.50
C GLN A 214 4.89 2.80 28.91
N PHE A 215 5.02 1.90 27.95
CA PHE A 215 5.15 0.46 28.15
C PHE A 215 6.45 -0.06 27.50
N PRO A 216 7.63 0.29 28.06
CA PRO A 216 8.90 -0.18 27.52
C PRO A 216 9.03 -1.72 27.56
N ASN A 217 8.29 -2.39 28.44
CA ASN A 217 8.17 -3.85 28.52
C ASN A 217 6.69 -4.26 28.52
N LEU A 218 6.01 -4.06 27.39
CA LEU A 218 4.58 -4.37 27.27
C LEU A 218 4.31 -5.86 27.47
N SER A 219 3.59 -6.22 28.54
CA SER A 219 3.21 -7.62 28.80
C SER A 219 2.06 -8.09 27.91
N TYR A 220 1.92 -9.41 27.74
CA TYR A 220 0.78 -10.01 27.03
C TYR A 220 -0.58 -9.54 27.55
N LYS A 221 -0.73 -9.43 28.87
CA LYS A 221 -2.00 -9.02 29.49
C LYS A 221 -2.32 -7.56 29.20
N GLU A 222 -1.32 -6.67 29.25
CA GLU A 222 -1.49 -5.25 28.93
C GLU A 222 -1.82 -5.06 27.45
N GLY A 223 -1.07 -5.72 26.56
CA GLY A 223 -1.34 -5.69 25.11
C GLY A 223 -2.76 -6.15 24.78
N LEU A 224 -3.21 -7.26 25.38
CA LEU A 224 -4.57 -7.76 25.18
C LEU A 224 -5.64 -6.77 25.66
N ILE A 225 -5.47 -6.18 26.85
CA ILE A 225 -6.40 -5.18 27.38
C ILE A 225 -6.48 -3.96 26.46
N LEU A 226 -5.34 -3.47 25.93
CA LEU A 226 -5.33 -2.34 25.01
C LEU A 226 -6.06 -2.65 23.71
N ILE A 227 -5.86 -3.84 23.13
CA ILE A 227 -6.57 -4.29 21.92
C ILE A 227 -8.08 -4.34 22.18
N GLU A 228 -8.49 -4.91 23.33
CA GLU A 228 -9.88 -5.02 23.71
C GLU A 228 -10.51 -3.64 23.96
N GLN A 229 -9.80 -2.71 24.59
CA GLN A 229 -10.23 -1.32 24.80
C GLN A 229 -10.39 -0.53 23.52
N MET A 230 -9.50 -0.72 22.54
CA MET A 230 -9.65 -0.16 21.21
C MET A 230 -10.89 -0.68 20.46
N HIS A 231 -11.38 -1.87 20.84
CA HIS A 231 -12.67 -2.43 20.39
C HIS A 231 -13.86 -2.06 21.28
N GLY A 232 -13.66 -1.25 22.32
CA GLY A 232 -14.69 -0.75 23.21
C GLY A 232 -14.96 -1.61 24.47
N PHE A 233 -14.18 -2.68 24.68
CA PHE A 233 -14.26 -3.53 25.87
C PHE A 233 -13.43 -2.97 27.02
N HIS A 234 -13.77 -3.28 28.27
CA HIS A 234 -13.00 -2.81 29.44
C HIS A 234 -12.77 -1.29 29.49
N VAL A 235 -13.54 -0.52 28.71
CA VAL A 235 -13.51 0.93 28.70
C VAL A 235 -14.06 1.40 30.04
N THR A 236 -13.37 2.34 30.65
CA THR A 236 -13.77 2.87 31.95
C THR A 236 -15.16 3.50 31.84
N GLU A 237 -16.15 2.87 32.49
CA GLU A 237 -17.48 3.46 32.69
C GLU A 237 -17.41 4.54 33.77
N GLU A 238 -16.65 5.58 33.48
CA GLU A 238 -16.54 6.75 34.34
C GLU A 238 -17.52 7.83 33.90
N LYS A 239 -17.83 8.73 34.84
CA LYS A 239 -18.50 10.01 34.58
C LYS A 239 -17.83 10.80 33.44
N TYR A 240 -16.58 10.45 33.09
CA TYR A 240 -15.71 11.18 32.19
C TYR A 240 -15.37 10.48 30.87
N ARG A 241 -16.04 9.38 30.52
CA ARG A 241 -15.90 8.66 29.24
C ARG A 241 -16.07 9.60 28.02
N TYR A 242 -15.52 9.24 26.86
CA TYR A 242 -15.87 9.92 25.61
C TYR A 242 -17.32 9.67 25.17
N SER A 243 -18.08 10.72 24.85
CA SER A 243 -19.43 10.67 24.28
C SER A 243 -19.54 11.58 23.06
N ARG A 244 -20.14 11.06 21.99
CA ARG A 244 -20.43 11.84 20.77
C ARG A 244 -21.59 12.84 20.98
N ASP A 245 -22.45 12.58 21.97
CA ASP A 245 -23.62 13.40 22.27
C ASP A 245 -23.28 14.66 23.10
N LEU A 246 -22.05 14.70 23.65
CA LEU A 246 -21.55 15.84 24.39
C LEU A 246 -20.79 16.78 23.45
N HIS A 247 -20.99 18.08 23.63
CA HIS A 247 -20.24 19.09 22.88
C HIS A 247 -18.72 18.84 22.99
N PRO A 248 -17.93 18.89 21.89
CA PRO A 248 -16.53 18.49 21.89
C PRO A 248 -15.67 19.16 22.96
N ASP A 249 -15.88 20.45 23.21
CA ASP A 249 -15.08 21.19 24.19
C ASP A 249 -15.51 20.82 25.63
N HIS A 250 -16.80 20.57 25.87
CA HIS A 250 -17.29 20.02 27.13
C HIS A 250 -16.80 18.58 27.34
N GLN A 251 -16.61 17.82 26.27
CA GLN A 251 -16.07 16.46 26.30
C GLN A 251 -14.60 16.48 26.69
N LEU A 252 -13.79 17.35 26.08
CA LEU A 252 -12.40 17.55 26.46
C LEU A 252 -12.28 18.01 27.92
N PHE A 253 -13.08 19.00 28.31
CA PHE A 253 -13.17 19.49 29.69
C PHE A 253 -13.42 18.38 30.70
N ARG A 254 -14.41 17.55 30.40
CA ARG A 254 -14.79 16.43 31.24
C ARG A 254 -13.60 15.48 31.43
N MET A 255 -12.84 15.21 30.38
CA MET A 255 -11.69 14.30 30.42
C MET A 255 -10.50 14.88 31.18
N ILE A 256 -10.17 16.16 30.97
CA ILE A 256 -9.08 16.86 31.66
C ILE A 256 -9.34 16.92 33.17
N ARG A 257 -10.58 17.22 33.57
CA ARG A 257 -10.95 17.25 34.99
C ARG A 257 -10.74 15.91 35.68
N SER A 258 -11.06 14.80 35.00
CA SER A 258 -10.79 13.47 35.53
C SER A 258 -9.29 13.21 35.72
N ALA A 259 -8.44 13.71 34.81
CA ALA A 259 -6.99 13.55 34.91
C ALA A 259 -6.45 14.26 36.16
N LYS A 260 -6.92 15.49 36.37
CA LYS A 260 -6.61 16.28 37.58
C LYS A 260 -7.04 15.55 38.86
N LEU A 261 -8.25 14.98 38.89
CA LEU A 261 -8.75 14.26 40.07
C LEU A 261 -7.96 12.98 40.39
N LYS A 262 -7.34 12.36 39.38
CA LYS A 262 -6.50 11.15 39.53
C LYS A 262 -5.03 11.46 39.87
N GLY A 263 -4.65 12.73 40.00
CA GLY A 263 -3.27 13.13 40.30
C GLY A 263 -2.31 13.00 39.11
N GLU A 264 -2.82 12.88 37.89
CA GLU A 264 -2.00 12.79 36.66
C GLU A 264 -1.51 14.20 36.24
N HIS A 265 -0.63 14.79 37.06
CA HIS A 265 -0.24 16.20 36.95
C HIS A 265 0.64 16.54 35.73
N SER A 266 1.33 15.56 35.14
CA SER A 266 2.20 15.76 33.96
C SER A 266 1.44 16.15 32.69
N LEU A 267 0.14 15.85 32.60
CA LEU A 267 -0.72 16.11 31.43
C LEU A 267 -1.29 17.55 31.40
N LEU A 268 -1.10 18.34 32.48
CA LEU A 268 -1.86 19.58 32.73
C LEU A 268 -1.05 20.88 32.56
N ALA A 269 0.26 20.82 32.35
CA ALA A 269 1.15 21.98 32.42
C ALA A 269 0.88 23.10 31.38
N SER A 270 0.13 22.82 30.30
CA SER A 270 -0.08 23.75 29.18
C SER A 270 -1.47 24.40 29.09
N ILE A 271 -2.37 24.14 30.04
CA ILE A 271 -3.72 24.73 30.03
C ILE A 271 -3.88 25.58 31.29
N ASP A 272 -4.21 26.86 31.10
CA ASP A 272 -4.75 27.70 32.16
C ASP A 272 -6.12 27.12 32.56
N MET A 273 -6.08 26.32 33.61
CA MET A 273 -7.23 25.53 34.04
C MET A 273 -8.33 26.43 34.60
N ASP A 274 -7.99 27.58 35.19
CA ASP A 274 -8.95 28.43 35.89
C ASP A 274 -9.85 29.16 34.89
N THR A 275 -9.27 29.78 33.85
CA THR A 275 -10.07 30.34 32.73
C THR A 275 -10.85 29.27 31.96
N PHE A 276 -10.31 28.05 31.86
CA PHE A 276 -10.97 26.93 31.19
C PHE A 276 -12.14 26.34 32.02
N PHE A 277 -12.08 26.40 33.35
CA PHE A 277 -13.16 25.96 34.25
C PHE A 277 -14.35 26.91 34.25
N ASP A 278 -14.12 28.21 34.11
CA ASP A 278 -15.19 29.22 34.07
C ASP A 278 -16.03 29.17 32.78
N GLN A 279 -15.42 28.77 31.65
CA GLN A 279 -16.09 28.73 30.35
C GLN A 279 -17.05 27.52 30.18
N TYR A 280 -16.87 26.42 30.92
CA TYR A 280 -17.61 25.17 30.70
C TYR A 280 -18.24 24.61 32.00
N PRO A 281 -19.49 25.02 32.34
CA PRO A 281 -20.13 24.66 33.60
C PRO A 281 -20.39 23.16 33.78
N LEU A 282 -20.26 22.70 35.03
CA LEU A 282 -20.48 21.32 35.49
C LEU A 282 -21.84 20.70 35.12
N ALA A 283 -22.89 21.52 35.01
CA ALA A 283 -24.25 21.04 34.75
C ALA A 283 -24.36 20.26 33.42
N LYS A 284 -23.68 20.74 32.36
CA LYS A 284 -23.68 20.09 31.03
C LYS A 284 -22.78 18.84 30.95
N SER A 285 -21.89 18.64 31.93
CA SER A 285 -20.98 17.47 31.96
C SER A 285 -21.68 16.12 32.20
N LYS A 286 -22.92 16.15 32.72
CA LYS A 286 -23.74 14.95 32.98
C LYS A 286 -24.39 14.37 31.71
N GLN A 287 -24.41 15.11 30.60
CA GLN A 287 -24.98 14.64 29.33
C GLN A 287 -24.12 13.52 28.72
N GLY A 288 -24.76 12.45 28.25
CA GLY A 288 -24.09 11.30 27.65
C GLY A 288 -23.22 10.48 28.61
N VAL A 289 -23.39 10.64 29.93
CA VAL A 289 -22.80 9.73 30.93
C VAL A 289 -23.59 8.41 30.92
N PRO A 290 -22.95 7.25 30.75
CA PRO A 290 -23.65 5.97 30.83
C PRO A 290 -24.34 5.81 32.19
N LYS A 291 -25.56 5.26 32.22
CA LYS A 291 -26.15 4.77 33.48
C LYS A 291 -25.21 3.68 34.01
N ARG A 292 -24.57 3.92 35.17
CA ARG A 292 -23.55 3.06 35.80
C ARG A 292 -23.97 1.58 35.69
N GLN A 293 -23.27 0.78 34.88
CA GLN A 293 -23.57 -0.65 34.80
C GLN A 293 -22.96 -1.34 36.04
N SER A 294 -23.70 -2.27 36.63
CA SER A 294 -23.24 -2.98 37.83
C SER A 294 -21.96 -3.76 37.55
N THR A 295 -21.14 -4.00 38.58
CA THR A 295 -19.94 -4.86 38.49
C THR A 295 -20.22 -6.25 37.91
N LYS A 296 -21.46 -6.76 38.07
CA LYS A 296 -21.95 -7.99 37.43
C LYS A 296 -22.06 -7.91 35.89
N TYR A 297 -22.17 -6.72 35.30
CA TYR A 297 -22.27 -6.51 33.86
C TYR A 297 -20.89 -6.44 33.19
N LYS A 298 -19.87 -5.92 33.89
CA LYS A 298 -18.47 -5.86 33.43
C LYS A 298 -17.85 -7.24 33.14
N ALA A 299 -18.43 -8.31 33.69
CA ALA A 299 -17.97 -9.68 33.54
C ALA A 299 -18.80 -10.53 32.55
N ARG A 300 -19.76 -9.94 31.82
CA ARG A 300 -20.70 -10.69 30.97
C ARG A 300 -20.46 -10.45 29.48
N ARG A 301 -19.91 -11.49 28.84
CA ARG A 301 -19.96 -11.88 27.40
C ARG A 301 -19.66 -10.80 26.34
N PRO A 302 -19.15 -11.18 25.15
CA PRO A 302 -18.81 -10.21 24.12
C PRO A 302 -20.03 -9.36 23.76
N VAL A 303 -19.90 -8.03 23.82
CA VAL A 303 -20.95 -7.05 23.46
C VAL A 303 -21.30 -7.11 21.97
N THR A 304 -20.54 -7.88 21.18
CA THR A 304 -20.72 -8.01 19.74
C THR A 304 -20.41 -9.43 19.29
N THR A 305 -21.20 -9.95 18.35
CA THR A 305 -20.94 -11.18 17.59
C THR A 305 -20.01 -10.95 16.40
N LYS A 306 -19.62 -9.69 16.15
CA LYS A 306 -18.75 -9.31 15.03
C LYS A 306 -17.29 -9.66 15.34
N PRO A 307 -16.53 -10.11 14.33
CA PRO A 307 -15.10 -10.33 14.46
C PRO A 307 -14.37 -9.02 14.80
N PHE A 308 -13.24 -9.13 15.50
CA PHE A 308 -12.39 -7.99 15.80
C PHE A 308 -11.70 -7.50 14.52
N ASN A 309 -11.50 -6.18 14.41
CA ASN A 309 -10.68 -5.59 13.35
C ASN A 309 -9.21 -5.80 13.67
N VAL A 310 -8.40 -5.97 12.63
CA VAL A 310 -6.96 -6.23 12.74
C VAL A 310 -6.12 -5.00 13.10
N LEU A 311 -6.61 -3.80 12.76
CA LEU A 311 -5.86 -2.55 12.98
C LEU A 311 -5.40 -2.36 14.44
N PRO A 312 -6.25 -2.54 15.49
CA PRO A 312 -5.78 -2.48 16.87
C PRO A 312 -4.72 -3.52 17.24
N LEU A 313 -4.77 -4.72 16.66
CA LEU A 313 -3.74 -5.74 16.82
C LEU A 313 -2.42 -5.23 16.21
N ASN A 314 -2.45 -4.73 14.97
CA ASN A 314 -1.25 -4.23 14.29
C ASN A 314 -0.60 -3.03 14.99
N ILE A 315 -1.41 -2.13 15.57
CA ILE A 315 -0.90 -1.03 16.40
C ILE A 315 -0.09 -1.59 17.58
N ILE A 316 -0.60 -2.60 18.29
CA ILE A 316 0.10 -3.19 19.44
C ILE A 316 1.32 -4.00 19.02
N LEU A 317 1.24 -4.77 17.93
CA LEU A 317 2.40 -5.48 17.39
C LEU A 317 3.52 -4.51 17.01
N LYS A 318 3.18 -3.34 16.45
CA LYS A 318 4.14 -2.29 16.15
C LYS A 318 4.77 -1.68 17.41
N VAL A 319 3.98 -1.48 18.48
CA VAL A 319 4.50 -1.05 19.80
C VAL A 319 5.49 -2.07 20.36
N ILE A 320 5.16 -3.36 20.30
CA ILE A 320 6.07 -4.44 20.75
C ILE A 320 7.37 -4.40 19.93
N GLN A 321 7.27 -4.26 18.60
CA GLN A 321 8.43 -4.16 17.72
C GLN A 321 9.36 -3.00 18.08
N GLU A 322 8.81 -1.85 18.51
CA GLU A 322 9.59 -0.65 18.85
C GLU A 322 10.15 -0.66 20.29
N THR A 323 9.73 -1.60 21.13
CA THR A 323 10.11 -1.66 22.56
C THR A 323 10.99 -2.86 22.88
N THR A 324 10.36 -4.02 23.12
CA THR A 324 11.05 -5.26 23.51
C THR A 324 11.42 -6.12 22.32
N ASN A 325 10.70 -5.95 21.21
CA ASN A 325 10.67 -6.89 20.09
C ASN A 325 10.41 -8.34 20.55
N ASP A 326 9.64 -8.52 21.63
CA ASP A 326 9.34 -9.85 22.19
C ASP A 326 8.35 -10.60 21.30
N LEU A 327 8.93 -11.57 20.59
CA LEU A 327 8.26 -12.40 19.61
C LEU A 327 7.21 -13.33 20.24
N ASN A 328 7.44 -13.81 21.46
CA ASN A 328 6.52 -14.71 22.14
C ASN A 328 5.21 -13.99 22.49
N ILE A 329 5.29 -12.74 22.95
CA ILE A 329 4.11 -11.94 23.28
C ILE A 329 3.29 -11.68 22.02
N SER A 330 3.93 -11.26 20.93
CA SER A 330 3.28 -11.04 19.63
C SER A 330 2.52 -12.28 19.15
N ILE A 331 3.16 -13.44 19.21
CA ILE A 331 2.58 -14.74 18.87
C ILE A 331 1.34 -15.07 19.70
N HIS A 332 1.44 -14.91 21.03
CA HIS A 332 0.34 -15.23 21.92
C HIS A 332 -0.86 -14.30 21.66
N LEU A 333 -0.62 -13.01 21.41
CA LEU A 333 -1.66 -12.04 21.06
C LEU A 333 -2.36 -12.43 19.75
N ILE A 334 -1.60 -12.73 18.71
CA ILE A 334 -2.15 -13.13 17.41
C ILE A 334 -2.98 -14.42 17.54
N SER A 335 -2.43 -15.44 18.19
CA SER A 335 -3.13 -16.71 18.39
C SER A 335 -4.44 -16.52 19.15
N TYR A 336 -4.44 -15.68 20.19
CA TYR A 336 -5.64 -15.33 20.94
C TYR A 336 -6.67 -14.61 20.06
N MET A 337 -6.23 -13.62 19.28
CA MET A 337 -7.11 -12.81 18.42
C MET A 337 -7.77 -13.63 17.31
N VAL A 338 -7.04 -14.53 16.68
CA VAL A 338 -7.58 -15.45 15.67
C VAL A 338 -8.54 -16.45 16.32
N LYS A 339 -8.08 -17.22 17.32
CA LYS A 339 -8.84 -18.34 17.90
C LYS A 339 -10.04 -17.91 18.74
N ARG A 340 -9.92 -16.83 19.52
CA ARG A 340 -10.96 -16.41 20.49
C ARG A 340 -11.78 -15.22 20.02
N ARG A 341 -11.24 -14.35 19.15
CA ARG A 341 -11.91 -13.12 18.69
C ARG A 341 -12.27 -13.13 17.20
N ARG A 342 -12.00 -14.23 16.48
CA ARG A 342 -12.28 -14.40 15.04
C ARG A 342 -11.69 -13.27 14.18
N CYS A 343 -10.57 -12.68 14.61
CA CYS A 343 -9.90 -11.62 13.89
C CYS A 343 -9.32 -12.17 12.58
N GLN A 344 -9.62 -11.51 11.45
CA GLN A 344 -8.99 -11.82 10.17
C GLN A 344 -7.68 -11.04 10.08
N LEU A 345 -6.58 -11.71 9.75
CA LEU A 345 -5.27 -11.07 9.63
C LEU A 345 -5.15 -10.38 8.27
N ASP A 346 -4.51 -9.21 8.24
CA ASP A 346 -4.21 -8.45 7.01
C ASP A 346 -2.77 -8.64 6.57
N HIS A 347 -2.42 -8.00 5.44
CA HIS A 347 -1.10 -8.11 4.83
C HIS A 347 0.01 -7.76 5.81
N ASP A 348 -0.11 -6.62 6.49
CA ASP A 348 0.90 -6.13 7.40
C ASP A 348 1.11 -7.07 8.61
N THR A 349 0.03 -7.68 9.14
CA THR A 349 0.14 -8.64 10.25
C THR A 349 0.92 -9.88 9.85
N LEU A 350 0.63 -10.38 8.64
CA LEU A 350 1.19 -11.63 8.14
C LEU A 350 2.67 -11.46 7.79
N LEU A 351 3.08 -10.28 7.28
CA LEU A 351 4.50 -9.94 7.14
C LEU A 351 5.23 -9.79 8.47
N TYR A 352 4.55 -9.22 9.46
CA TYR A 352 5.13 -9.13 10.79
C TYR A 352 5.37 -10.55 11.33
N LEU A 353 4.37 -11.44 11.28
CA LEU A 353 4.51 -12.86 11.63
C LEU A 353 5.66 -13.55 10.89
N PHE A 354 5.81 -13.29 9.59
CA PHE A 354 6.91 -13.84 8.81
C PHE A 354 8.28 -13.44 9.37
N LYS A 355 8.49 -12.14 9.61
CA LYS A 355 9.74 -11.63 10.19
C LYS A 355 10.04 -12.30 11.53
N ILE A 356 9.01 -12.52 12.34
CA ILE A 356 9.12 -13.23 13.61
C ILE A 356 9.57 -14.68 13.39
N MET A 357 8.91 -15.41 12.50
CA MET A 357 9.21 -16.82 12.21
C MET A 357 10.63 -17.02 11.66
N MET A 358 11.06 -16.16 10.73
CA MET A 358 12.41 -16.22 10.16
C MET A 358 13.50 -15.92 11.19
N SER A 359 13.21 -15.09 12.20
CA SER A 359 14.17 -14.74 13.25
C SER A 359 14.29 -15.77 14.37
N ASN A 360 13.34 -16.70 14.51
CA ASN A 360 13.30 -17.69 15.58
C ASN A 360 12.83 -19.07 15.05
N LEU A 361 13.79 -19.95 14.72
CA LEU A 361 13.60 -21.32 14.21
C LEU A 361 12.89 -22.31 15.15
N SER A 362 12.46 -21.88 16.35
CA SER A 362 11.90 -22.73 17.42
C SER A 362 10.48 -22.33 17.84
N ILE A 363 9.70 -21.78 16.91
CA ILE A 363 8.31 -21.38 17.16
C ILE A 363 7.35 -22.43 16.60
N ASP A 364 6.61 -23.10 17.49
CA ASP A 364 5.50 -24.03 17.17
C ASP A 364 4.20 -23.25 16.87
N LEU A 365 4.26 -22.30 15.94
CA LEU A 365 3.06 -21.81 15.25
C LEU A 365 2.90 -22.67 14.01
N LYS A 366 1.83 -23.44 13.93
CA LYS A 366 1.39 -24.01 12.65
C LYS A 366 0.70 -22.89 11.89
N PRO A 367 1.31 -22.32 10.82
CA PRO A 367 0.61 -21.36 9.99
C PRO A 367 -0.58 -22.08 9.37
N ASP A 368 -1.75 -21.44 9.36
CA ASP A 368 -2.89 -22.00 8.63
C ASP A 368 -2.73 -21.72 7.12
N GLN A 369 -3.58 -22.34 6.31
CA GLN A 369 -3.53 -22.23 4.85
C GLN A 369 -3.45 -20.78 4.37
N ARG A 370 -4.19 -19.87 5.01
CA ARG A 370 -4.26 -18.45 4.63
C ARG A 370 -2.95 -17.72 4.88
N VAL A 371 -2.24 -18.06 5.95
CA VAL A 371 -0.93 -17.48 6.23
C VAL A 371 0.04 -17.89 5.14
N TYR A 372 0.05 -19.16 4.73
CA TYR A 372 0.92 -19.60 3.64
C TYR A 372 0.54 -19.01 2.27
N GLU A 373 -0.74 -19.00 1.89
CA GLU A 373 -1.21 -18.39 0.63
C GLU A 373 -0.77 -16.92 0.54
N PHE A 374 -0.86 -16.22 1.66
CA PHE A 374 -0.42 -14.84 1.76
C PHE A 374 1.11 -14.69 1.62
N LEU A 375 1.88 -15.54 2.30
CA LEU A 375 3.34 -15.51 2.24
C LEU A 375 3.83 -15.76 0.83
N ILE A 376 3.19 -16.71 0.13
CA ILE A 376 3.43 -16.98 -1.27
C ILE A 376 3.16 -15.71 -2.09
N ASP A 377 2.00 -15.07 -1.94
CA ASP A 377 1.66 -13.83 -2.67
C ASP A 377 2.60 -12.65 -2.37
N HIS A 378 3.11 -12.50 -1.13
CA HIS A 378 4.06 -11.45 -0.79
C HIS A 378 5.47 -11.70 -1.35
N HIS A 379 5.99 -12.92 -1.19
CA HIS A 379 7.30 -13.27 -1.73
C HIS A 379 7.29 -13.26 -3.26
N MET A 380 6.15 -13.59 -3.88
CA MET A 380 5.89 -13.39 -5.31
C MET A 380 5.99 -11.92 -5.75
N LYS A 381 5.63 -10.97 -4.90
CA LYS A 381 5.67 -9.53 -5.19
C LYS A 381 7.01 -8.87 -4.88
N SER A 382 7.82 -9.49 -4.02
CA SER A 382 9.09 -8.95 -3.53
C SER A 382 10.33 -9.58 -4.18
N ASP A 383 10.16 -10.58 -5.06
CA ASP A 383 11.22 -11.26 -5.82
C ASP A 383 12.27 -11.99 -4.94
N ASP A 384 11.92 -12.27 -3.68
CA ASP A 384 12.75 -13.03 -2.73
C ASP A 384 12.48 -14.54 -2.86
N LEU A 385 13.10 -15.13 -3.88
CA LEU A 385 12.90 -16.52 -4.33
C LEU A 385 13.39 -17.59 -3.33
N GLY A 386 14.42 -17.29 -2.54
CA GLY A 386 14.98 -18.25 -1.58
C GLY A 386 14.02 -18.51 -0.42
N SER A 387 13.44 -17.45 0.13
CA SER A 387 12.42 -17.55 1.18
C SER A 387 11.13 -18.20 0.67
N LEU A 388 10.74 -17.92 -0.58
CA LEU A 388 9.52 -18.44 -1.20
C LEU A 388 9.49 -19.97 -1.29
N ILE A 389 10.60 -20.60 -1.68
CA ILE A 389 10.71 -22.06 -1.80
C ILE A 389 10.53 -22.72 -0.43
N SER A 390 11.22 -22.22 0.60
CA SER A 390 11.12 -22.77 1.96
C SER A 390 9.69 -22.69 2.54
N ILE A 391 8.93 -21.66 2.17
CA ILE A 391 7.55 -21.45 2.59
C ILE A 391 6.62 -22.43 1.87
N ILE A 392 6.85 -22.70 0.59
CA ILE A 392 6.07 -23.65 -0.22
C ILE A 392 6.33 -25.09 0.23
N GLU A 393 7.58 -25.47 0.48
CA GLU A 393 7.92 -26.79 1.01
C GLU A 393 7.22 -27.02 2.35
N SER A 394 7.28 -26.01 3.23
CA SER A 394 6.55 -26.04 4.50
C SER A 394 5.02 -26.09 4.33
N TYR A 395 4.45 -25.44 3.32
CA TYR A 395 3.01 -25.51 3.01
C TYR A 395 2.57 -26.93 2.61
N VAL A 396 3.37 -27.58 1.75
CA VAL A 396 3.12 -28.93 1.25
C VAL A 396 3.32 -29.99 2.34
N GLU A 397 4.37 -29.87 3.17
CA GLU A 397 4.61 -30.75 4.32
C GLU A 397 3.43 -30.77 5.32
N LYS A 398 2.66 -29.67 5.38
CA LYS A 398 1.47 -29.57 6.23
C LYS A 398 0.20 -30.14 5.59
N GLY A 399 0.28 -30.67 4.38
CA GLY A 399 -0.81 -31.34 3.68
C GLY A 399 -1.76 -30.39 2.93
N TYR A 400 -1.36 -29.14 2.70
CA TYR A 400 -2.13 -28.21 1.87
C TYR A 400 -1.77 -28.39 0.39
N THR A 401 -2.79 -28.33 -0.48
CA THR A 401 -2.61 -28.51 -1.93
C THR A 401 -2.39 -27.18 -2.62
N ILE A 402 -1.30 -27.06 -3.38
CA ILE A 402 -1.06 -25.96 -4.34
C ILE A 402 -1.61 -26.40 -5.71
N SER A 403 -2.20 -25.47 -6.47
CA SER A 403 -2.53 -25.74 -7.88
C SER A 403 -1.25 -25.88 -8.68
N ASN A 404 -1.18 -26.87 -9.58
CA ASN A 404 0.00 -27.07 -10.43
C ASN A 404 0.37 -25.81 -11.23
N GLU A 405 -0.61 -24.98 -11.64
CA GLU A 405 -0.37 -23.69 -12.28
C GLU A 405 0.40 -22.70 -11.41
N LEU A 406 0.10 -22.63 -10.10
CA LEU A 406 0.79 -21.74 -9.18
C LEU A 406 2.18 -22.30 -8.84
N TYR A 407 2.31 -23.62 -8.65
CA TYR A 407 3.61 -24.27 -8.44
C TYR A 407 4.55 -24.07 -9.63
N GLU A 408 4.06 -24.30 -10.84
CA GLU A 408 4.83 -24.16 -12.07
C GLU A 408 5.07 -22.69 -12.43
N GLY A 409 4.10 -21.79 -12.21
CA GLY A 409 4.33 -20.34 -12.37
C GLY A 409 5.41 -19.79 -11.40
N LEU A 410 5.44 -20.32 -10.17
CA LEU A 410 6.47 -20.02 -9.17
C LEU A 410 7.81 -20.64 -9.51
N ARG A 411 7.82 -21.86 -10.08
CA ARG A 411 8.99 -22.55 -10.61
C ARG A 411 9.60 -21.81 -11.80
N MET A 412 8.78 -21.33 -12.72
CA MET A 412 9.23 -20.58 -13.90
C MET A 412 9.80 -19.20 -13.54
N LYS A 413 9.22 -18.53 -12.53
CA LYS A 413 9.78 -17.31 -11.95
C LYS A 413 11.04 -17.55 -11.14
N SER A 414 11.13 -18.63 -10.35
CA SER A 414 12.34 -18.98 -9.59
C SER A 414 13.50 -19.40 -10.48
N LEU A 415 13.20 -19.97 -11.66
CA LEU A 415 14.16 -20.20 -12.74
C LEU A 415 14.53 -18.91 -13.50
N GLY A 416 13.92 -17.75 -13.20
CA GLY A 416 14.31 -16.45 -13.76
C GLY A 416 13.92 -16.22 -15.23
N ILE A 417 13.03 -17.04 -15.81
CA ILE A 417 12.76 -17.07 -17.25
C ILE A 417 12.08 -15.77 -17.73
N GLU A 418 11.06 -15.24 -17.03
CA GLU A 418 10.33 -14.02 -17.45
C GLU A 418 11.22 -12.75 -17.52
N SER A 419 12.16 -12.59 -16.59
CA SER A 419 13.03 -11.40 -16.52
C SER A 419 14.20 -11.43 -17.52
N GLN A 420 14.55 -12.62 -18.02
CA GLN A 420 15.62 -12.79 -19.00
C GLN A 420 15.10 -12.70 -20.43
N LEU A 421 13.91 -13.23 -20.75
CA LEU A 421 13.39 -13.28 -22.12
C LEU A 421 13.15 -11.90 -22.75
N SER A 422 12.62 -10.95 -21.97
CA SER A 422 12.45 -9.55 -22.41
C SER A 422 13.77 -8.83 -22.72
N LYS A 423 14.90 -9.30 -22.14
CA LYS A 423 16.25 -8.82 -22.47
C LYS A 423 16.84 -9.53 -23.69
N VAL A 424 16.42 -10.77 -23.96
CA VAL A 424 16.94 -11.60 -25.05
C VAL A 424 16.41 -11.11 -26.41
N VAL A 425 15.10 -10.85 -26.54
CA VAL A 425 14.54 -10.26 -27.77
C VAL A 425 13.71 -9.01 -27.47
N PRO A 426 14.30 -7.81 -27.60
CA PRO A 426 13.57 -6.56 -27.43
C PRO A 426 12.44 -6.42 -28.46
N GLY A 427 11.32 -5.82 -28.02
CA GLY A 427 10.18 -5.47 -28.89
C GLY A 427 9.09 -6.54 -29.03
N PHE A 428 9.22 -7.68 -28.35
CA PHE A 428 8.19 -8.72 -28.30
C PHE A 428 7.49 -8.76 -26.95
N THR A 429 6.19 -9.06 -26.95
CA THR A 429 5.42 -9.40 -25.75
C THR A 429 5.17 -10.91 -25.71
N TYR A 430 5.32 -11.50 -24.53
CA TYR A 430 5.21 -12.94 -24.34
C TYR A 430 3.93 -13.28 -23.56
N SER A 431 3.20 -14.28 -24.03
CA SER A 431 2.10 -14.92 -23.32
C SER A 431 2.43 -16.39 -23.12
N TYR A 432 2.08 -16.95 -21.98
CA TYR A 432 2.42 -18.32 -21.61
C TYR A 432 1.15 -19.17 -21.54
N PHE A 433 1.22 -20.35 -22.17
CA PHE A 433 0.16 -21.33 -22.14
C PHE A 433 0.68 -22.61 -21.49
N THR A 434 0.02 -23.05 -20.42
CA THR A 434 0.28 -24.33 -19.76
C THR A 434 -0.79 -25.32 -20.17
N GLY A 435 -0.41 -26.59 -20.39
CA GLY A 435 -1.36 -27.63 -20.73
C GLY A 435 -2.49 -27.74 -19.68
N PRO A 436 -3.74 -28.01 -20.09
CA PRO A 436 -4.87 -28.10 -19.17
C PRO A 436 -4.70 -29.28 -18.19
N PRO A 437 -5.53 -29.39 -17.13
CA PRO A 437 -5.46 -30.51 -16.17
C PRO A 437 -5.64 -31.92 -16.80
N SER A 438 -6.16 -32.00 -18.02
CA SER A 438 -6.25 -33.24 -18.81
C SER A 438 -4.94 -33.61 -19.53
N SER A 439 -3.96 -32.72 -19.59
CA SER A 439 -2.59 -32.99 -20.05
C SER A 439 -1.83 -33.77 -18.98
N PRO A 440 -0.88 -34.65 -19.35
CA PRO A 440 0.00 -35.28 -18.37
C PRO A 440 0.79 -34.22 -17.58
N PRO A 441 1.11 -34.49 -16.30
CA PRO A 441 1.85 -33.58 -15.44
C PRO A 441 3.32 -33.40 -15.86
N GLU A 442 3.88 -34.39 -16.56
CA GLU A 442 5.22 -34.36 -17.15
C GLU A 442 5.20 -35.18 -18.45
N ILE A 443 6.03 -34.81 -19.42
CA ILE A 443 6.22 -35.57 -20.66
C ILE A 443 7.49 -36.39 -20.49
N ASN A 444 7.35 -37.73 -20.45
CA ASN A 444 8.47 -38.65 -20.24
C ASN A 444 8.70 -39.61 -21.42
N ASN A 445 7.78 -39.63 -22.38
CA ASN A 445 7.82 -40.50 -23.55
C ASN A 445 6.96 -39.90 -24.69
N THR A 446 6.88 -40.64 -25.80
CA THR A 446 6.11 -40.25 -26.99
C THR A 446 4.60 -40.22 -26.72
N GLU A 447 4.07 -41.17 -25.95
CA GLU A 447 2.64 -41.25 -25.59
C GLU A 447 2.18 -40.03 -24.78
N ASP A 448 2.99 -39.59 -23.82
CA ASP A 448 2.73 -38.39 -23.03
C ASP A 448 2.72 -37.14 -23.94
N GLY A 449 3.65 -37.08 -24.91
CA GLY A 449 3.70 -35.99 -25.90
C GLY A 449 2.44 -35.95 -26.79
N LEU A 450 1.93 -37.12 -27.20
CA LEU A 450 0.68 -37.23 -27.93
C LEU A 450 -0.53 -36.83 -27.08
N SER A 451 -0.57 -37.29 -25.82
CA SER A 451 -1.64 -36.95 -24.89
C SER A 451 -1.66 -35.46 -24.54
N SER A 452 -0.48 -34.86 -24.34
CA SER A 452 -0.33 -33.43 -24.10
C SER A 452 -0.77 -32.62 -25.31
N ALA A 453 -0.30 -32.98 -26.52
CA ALA A 453 -0.71 -32.31 -27.76
C ALA A 453 -2.23 -32.36 -27.94
N LYS A 454 -2.86 -33.53 -27.72
CA LYS A 454 -4.31 -33.68 -27.81
C LYS A 454 -5.05 -32.76 -26.82
N ALA A 455 -4.67 -32.81 -25.54
CA ALA A 455 -5.31 -31.99 -24.50
C ALA A 455 -5.15 -30.49 -24.76
N CYS A 456 -3.96 -30.06 -25.18
CA CYS A 456 -3.69 -28.68 -25.57
C CYS A 456 -4.53 -28.24 -26.77
N MET A 457 -4.63 -29.07 -27.83
CA MET A 457 -5.45 -28.77 -29.00
C MET A 457 -6.94 -28.70 -28.68
N GLU A 458 -7.46 -29.58 -27.82
CA GLU A 458 -8.85 -29.50 -27.34
C GLU A 458 -9.10 -28.16 -26.66
N LYS A 459 -8.18 -27.71 -25.79
CA LYS A 459 -8.31 -26.41 -25.12
C LYS A 459 -8.22 -25.21 -26.08
N ILE A 460 -7.31 -25.27 -27.05
CA ILE A 460 -7.17 -24.26 -28.10
C ILE A 460 -8.45 -24.15 -28.93
N ASN A 461 -9.06 -25.29 -29.26
CA ASN A 461 -10.31 -25.35 -30.03
C ASN A 461 -11.54 -24.88 -29.24
N GLU A 462 -11.54 -24.97 -27.91
CA GLU A 462 -12.60 -24.41 -27.07
C GLU A 462 -12.65 -22.88 -27.13
N ASN A 463 -11.47 -22.23 -27.15
CA ASN A 463 -11.33 -20.78 -27.12
C ASN A 463 -10.32 -20.28 -28.17
N PRO A 464 -10.61 -20.45 -29.48
CA PRO A 464 -9.66 -20.11 -30.53
C PRO A 464 -9.31 -18.62 -30.56
N GLU A 465 -10.25 -17.73 -30.23
CA GLU A 465 -9.98 -16.28 -30.18
C GLU A 465 -8.93 -15.89 -29.14
N GLU A 466 -8.83 -16.65 -28.05
CA GLU A 466 -7.85 -16.41 -26.98
C GLU A 466 -6.47 -16.97 -27.34
N TYR A 467 -6.45 -18.17 -27.95
CA TYR A 467 -5.21 -18.93 -28.14
C TYR A 467 -4.61 -18.84 -29.54
N LEU A 468 -5.36 -18.38 -30.55
CA LEU A 468 -4.89 -18.30 -31.94
C LEU A 468 -4.59 -16.86 -32.42
N ASN A 469 -4.59 -15.87 -31.52
CA ASN A 469 -4.37 -14.45 -31.82
C ASN A 469 -2.95 -13.97 -31.47
N TYR A 470 -1.92 -14.68 -31.94
CA TYR A 470 -0.50 -14.33 -31.73
C TYR A 470 0.29 -14.35 -33.04
N ASP A 471 1.37 -13.56 -33.09
CA ASP A 471 2.24 -13.43 -34.27
C ASP A 471 3.20 -14.61 -34.46
N GLY A 472 3.29 -15.52 -33.49
CA GLY A 472 4.07 -16.75 -33.57
C GLY A 472 3.97 -17.58 -32.29
N TYR A 473 4.27 -18.88 -32.39
CA TYR A 473 4.11 -19.84 -31.30
C TYR A 473 5.40 -20.63 -31.05
N LEU A 474 5.81 -20.71 -29.78
CA LEU A 474 6.94 -21.53 -29.34
C LEU A 474 6.44 -22.69 -28.46
N ILE A 475 6.77 -23.92 -28.84
CA ILE A 475 6.49 -25.12 -28.04
C ILE A 475 7.73 -25.41 -27.20
N CYS A 476 7.61 -25.23 -25.88
CA CYS A 476 8.70 -25.34 -24.90
C CYS A 476 8.92 -26.77 -24.37
N CYS A 477 8.76 -27.78 -25.22
CA CYS A 477 9.15 -29.16 -24.92
C CYS A 477 10.35 -29.55 -25.78
N PHE A 478 11.39 -30.12 -25.17
CA PHE A 478 12.58 -30.56 -25.89
C PHE A 478 12.35 -31.96 -26.48
N SER A 479 11.51 -32.03 -27.51
CA SER A 479 11.24 -33.23 -28.31
C SER A 479 10.67 -32.81 -29.67
N ASP A 480 10.54 -33.75 -30.61
CA ASP A 480 9.71 -33.54 -31.82
C ASP A 480 8.22 -33.55 -31.44
N HIS A 481 7.80 -32.53 -30.70
CA HIS A 481 6.50 -32.50 -30.03
C HIS A 481 5.35 -32.38 -31.06
N PRO A 482 4.34 -33.27 -31.05
CA PRO A 482 3.28 -33.28 -32.06
C PRO A 482 2.50 -31.97 -32.20
N LEU A 483 2.37 -31.21 -31.10
CA LEU A 483 1.70 -29.91 -31.07
C LEU A 483 2.32 -28.89 -32.06
N VAL A 484 3.62 -28.98 -32.34
CA VAL A 484 4.28 -28.09 -33.32
C VAL A 484 3.61 -28.25 -34.70
N HIS A 485 3.49 -29.51 -35.16
CA HIS A 485 2.93 -29.85 -36.46
C HIS A 485 1.40 -29.64 -36.50
N GLN A 486 0.71 -29.92 -35.40
CA GLN A 486 -0.74 -29.71 -35.31
C GLN A 486 -1.11 -28.23 -35.38
N LEU A 487 -0.39 -27.39 -34.63
CA LEU A 487 -0.64 -25.96 -34.59
C LEU A 487 -0.24 -25.29 -35.91
N SER A 488 0.89 -25.67 -36.51
CA SER A 488 1.33 -25.13 -37.81
C SER A 488 0.34 -25.38 -38.95
N ASN A 489 -0.52 -26.39 -38.83
CA ASN A 489 -1.55 -26.68 -39.83
C ASN A 489 -2.80 -25.80 -39.70
N ILE A 490 -2.97 -25.09 -38.58
CA ILE A 490 -4.18 -24.29 -38.30
C ILE A 490 -3.90 -22.79 -38.16
N VAL A 491 -2.62 -22.37 -38.12
CA VAL A 491 -2.22 -20.96 -38.07
C VAL A 491 -1.36 -20.57 -39.27
N ASN A 492 -1.45 -19.31 -39.70
CA ASN A 492 -0.66 -18.75 -40.81
C ASN A 492 0.61 -18.03 -40.33
N VAL A 493 0.96 -18.17 -39.04
CA VAL A 493 2.13 -17.55 -38.42
C VAL A 493 3.16 -18.62 -38.07
N PRO A 494 4.44 -18.25 -37.87
CA PRO A 494 5.49 -19.22 -37.54
C PRO A 494 5.20 -20.00 -36.24
N VAL A 495 5.37 -21.32 -36.30
CA VAL A 495 5.33 -22.23 -35.14
C VAL A 495 6.67 -22.94 -35.05
N MET A 496 7.27 -22.97 -33.86
CA MET A 496 8.59 -23.56 -33.64
C MET A 496 8.63 -24.36 -32.35
N GLY A 497 9.30 -25.52 -32.35
CA GLY A 497 9.69 -26.22 -31.13
C GLY A 497 11.11 -25.87 -30.69
N ILE A 498 11.38 -25.83 -29.38
CA ILE A 498 12.74 -25.60 -28.85
C ILE A 498 13.74 -26.68 -29.29
N PHE A 499 13.27 -27.92 -29.53
CA PHE A 499 14.08 -28.97 -30.14
C PHE A 499 14.54 -28.57 -31.55
N GLN A 500 13.61 -28.19 -32.43
CA GLN A 500 13.91 -27.79 -33.80
C GLN A 500 14.86 -26.58 -33.84
N ALA A 501 14.63 -25.59 -32.97
CA ALA A 501 15.48 -24.42 -32.85
C ALA A 501 16.94 -24.79 -32.50
N CYS A 502 17.14 -25.70 -31.55
CA CYS A 502 18.46 -26.20 -31.19
C CYS A 502 19.13 -26.99 -32.32
N VAL A 503 18.38 -27.80 -33.06
CA VAL A 503 18.92 -28.55 -34.22
C VAL A 503 19.34 -27.60 -35.34
N LEU A 504 18.55 -26.55 -35.62
CA LEU A 504 18.91 -25.50 -36.59
C LEU A 504 20.19 -24.74 -36.16
N TYR A 505 20.32 -24.43 -34.88
CA TYR A 505 21.55 -23.82 -34.36
C TYR A 505 22.77 -24.74 -34.52
N ALA A 506 22.58 -26.03 -34.21
CA ALA A 506 23.62 -27.05 -34.35
C ALA A 506 24.10 -27.17 -35.80
N LEU A 507 23.18 -27.19 -36.78
CA LEU A 507 23.50 -27.21 -38.21
C LEU A 507 24.40 -26.05 -38.64
N ASN A 508 24.20 -24.86 -38.06
CA ASN A 508 25.00 -23.69 -38.41
C ASN A 508 26.34 -23.61 -37.65
N SER A 509 26.46 -24.26 -36.50
CA SER A 509 27.54 -24.00 -35.55
C SER A 509 28.48 -25.18 -35.31
N ALA A 510 28.04 -26.40 -35.58
CA ALA A 510 28.80 -27.62 -35.36
C ALA A 510 29.59 -28.03 -36.61
N ASN A 511 30.71 -28.71 -36.40
CA ASN A 511 31.50 -29.38 -37.43
C ASN A 511 32.23 -30.57 -36.80
N ASP A 512 33.00 -31.32 -37.60
CA ASP A 512 33.68 -32.53 -37.10
C ASP A 512 34.71 -32.23 -35.98
N ASP A 513 35.30 -31.04 -35.99
CA ASP A 513 36.24 -30.57 -34.96
C ASP A 513 35.53 -30.01 -33.71
N ASN A 514 34.28 -29.57 -33.85
CA ASN A 514 33.46 -28.95 -32.80
C ASN A 514 32.09 -29.61 -32.75
N LYS A 515 32.06 -30.84 -32.22
CA LYS A 515 30.84 -31.64 -32.21
C LYS A 515 29.80 -31.08 -31.25
N VAL A 516 28.55 -31.42 -31.54
CA VAL A 516 27.38 -31.08 -30.73
C VAL A 516 26.82 -32.32 -30.04
N ALA A 517 26.32 -32.17 -28.81
CA ALA A 517 25.59 -33.21 -28.10
C ALA A 517 24.34 -32.64 -27.42
N ILE A 518 23.33 -33.46 -27.22
CA ILE A 518 22.17 -33.13 -26.37
C ILE A 518 22.42 -33.70 -24.97
N LEU A 519 22.26 -32.85 -23.95
CA LEU A 519 22.25 -33.25 -22.55
C LEU A 519 20.82 -33.22 -22.01
N THR A 520 20.24 -34.38 -21.70
CA THR A 520 18.84 -34.51 -21.25
C THR A 520 18.71 -34.96 -19.78
N SER A 521 17.48 -35.00 -19.27
CA SER A 521 17.18 -35.37 -17.88
C SER A 521 17.27 -36.89 -17.66
N SER A 522 16.45 -37.69 -18.32
CA SER A 522 16.32 -39.13 -18.08
C SER A 522 16.80 -39.98 -19.25
N LYS A 523 17.29 -41.19 -18.94
CA LYS A 523 17.78 -42.14 -19.93
C LYS A 523 16.77 -42.56 -21.00
N SER A 524 15.47 -42.54 -20.70
CA SER A 524 14.43 -42.86 -21.70
C SER A 524 14.45 -41.91 -22.89
N TRP A 525 14.95 -40.68 -22.72
CA TRP A 525 15.03 -39.68 -23.78
C TRP A 525 16.19 -39.86 -24.74
N GLU A 526 17.25 -40.62 -24.40
CA GLU A 526 18.43 -40.76 -25.27
C GLU A 526 18.03 -41.29 -26.66
N THR A 527 17.41 -42.47 -26.70
CA THR A 527 16.98 -43.10 -27.95
C THR A 527 15.86 -42.32 -28.65
N ILE A 528 14.94 -41.71 -27.89
CA ILE A 528 13.82 -40.94 -28.46
C ILE A 528 14.34 -39.70 -29.20
N LEU A 529 15.30 -38.97 -28.59
CA LEU A 529 15.87 -37.76 -29.17
C LEU A 529 16.82 -38.07 -30.33
N ASP A 530 17.61 -39.13 -30.23
CA ASP A 530 18.45 -39.59 -31.35
C ASP A 530 17.59 -39.99 -32.56
N ASN A 531 16.49 -40.72 -32.34
CA ASN A 531 15.54 -41.03 -33.41
C ASN A 531 14.85 -39.77 -33.96
N SER A 532 14.56 -38.78 -33.11
CA SER A 532 13.98 -37.50 -33.53
C SER A 532 14.96 -36.70 -34.40
N LEU A 533 16.27 -36.74 -34.09
CA LEU A 533 17.33 -36.15 -34.91
C LEU A 533 17.43 -36.85 -36.27
N LEU A 534 17.46 -38.18 -36.29
CA LEU A 534 17.51 -38.95 -37.53
C LEU A 534 16.31 -38.64 -38.43
N LYS A 535 15.11 -38.57 -37.85
CA LYS A 535 13.90 -38.16 -38.56
C LYS A 535 14.02 -36.73 -39.12
N PHE A 536 14.56 -35.80 -38.34
CA PHE A 536 14.77 -34.41 -38.77
C PHE A 536 15.74 -34.29 -39.96
N PHE A 537 16.85 -35.05 -39.96
CA PHE A 537 17.85 -34.98 -41.03
C PHE A 537 17.47 -35.79 -42.28
N ASN A 538 16.88 -36.97 -42.12
CA ASN A 538 16.73 -37.95 -43.21
C ASN A 538 15.29 -38.09 -43.72
N GLY A 539 14.30 -37.44 -43.09
CA GLY A 539 12.90 -37.45 -43.50
C GLY A 539 12.19 -38.82 -43.41
N SER A 540 12.87 -39.89 -43.00
CA SER A 540 12.31 -41.24 -42.83
C SER A 540 13.04 -42.04 -41.73
N ASN A 541 12.37 -43.04 -41.14
CA ASN A 541 12.90 -43.90 -40.06
C ASN A 541 13.87 -44.99 -40.58
N THR A 542 14.71 -44.70 -41.56
CA THR A 542 15.75 -45.64 -41.98
C THR A 542 16.91 -45.60 -40.98
N PRO A 543 17.50 -46.75 -40.60
CA PRO A 543 18.64 -46.79 -39.69
C PRO A 543 19.86 -46.21 -40.40
N HIS A 544 20.13 -44.94 -40.12
CA HIS A 544 21.37 -44.25 -40.45
C HIS A 544 22.00 -43.77 -39.15
N ASP A 545 23.32 -43.63 -39.16
CA ASP A 545 24.03 -43.01 -38.05
C ASP A 545 23.70 -41.51 -38.00
N LEU A 546 23.78 -40.93 -36.79
CA LEU A 546 23.73 -39.48 -36.63
C LEU A 546 24.84 -38.82 -37.48
N PRO A 547 24.65 -37.57 -37.94
CA PRO A 547 25.70 -36.84 -38.64
C PRO A 547 27.01 -36.87 -37.84
N SER A 548 28.16 -36.91 -38.51
CA SER A 548 29.49 -37.07 -37.87
C SER A 548 29.82 -36.02 -36.82
N PHE A 549 29.24 -34.82 -36.97
CA PHE A 549 29.35 -33.69 -36.04
C PHE A 549 28.38 -33.76 -34.84
N PHE A 550 27.46 -34.73 -34.81
CA PHE A 550 26.45 -34.90 -33.76
C PHE A 550 26.75 -36.17 -32.96
N LEU A 551 27.01 -36.01 -31.66
CA LEU A 551 27.22 -37.12 -30.73
C LEU A 551 25.87 -37.66 -30.23
N PRO A 552 25.79 -38.94 -29.84
CA PRO A 552 24.59 -39.49 -29.22
C PRO A 552 24.12 -38.67 -28.02
N THR A 553 22.80 -38.58 -27.85
CA THR A 553 22.20 -37.91 -26.71
C THR A 553 22.64 -38.57 -25.40
N LEU A 554 22.99 -37.77 -24.40
CA LEU A 554 23.38 -38.25 -23.07
C LEU A 554 22.40 -37.76 -22.01
N ALA A 555 21.87 -38.69 -21.21
CA ALA A 555 21.08 -38.38 -20.05
C ALA A 555 21.95 -38.11 -18.82
N SER A 556 21.54 -37.11 -18.05
CA SER A 556 22.16 -36.79 -16.77
C SER A 556 21.74 -37.76 -15.66
N ASP A 557 20.53 -38.33 -15.74
CA ASP A 557 19.87 -39.12 -14.68
C ASP A 557 19.83 -38.39 -13.33
N VAL A 558 19.70 -37.05 -13.39
CA VAL A 558 19.59 -36.17 -12.23
C VAL A 558 18.20 -35.58 -12.20
N ASP A 559 17.60 -35.56 -11.00
CA ASP A 559 16.38 -34.81 -10.75
C ASP A 559 16.69 -33.31 -10.89
N VAL A 560 16.33 -32.77 -12.05
CA VAL A 560 16.62 -31.38 -12.44
C VAL A 560 15.93 -30.38 -11.48
N LEU A 561 14.92 -30.81 -10.71
CA LEU A 561 14.29 -30.01 -9.67
C LEU A 561 15.17 -29.83 -8.41
N LYS A 562 16.19 -30.67 -8.22
CA LYS A 562 17.06 -30.69 -7.03
C LYS A 562 18.49 -30.28 -7.34
N LEU A 563 18.68 -29.36 -8.29
CA LEU A 563 20.02 -28.86 -8.67
C LEU A 563 20.72 -27.99 -7.62
N ALA A 564 20.00 -27.55 -6.58
CA ALA A 564 20.59 -26.89 -5.41
C ALA A 564 21.39 -27.86 -4.53
N ASP A 565 21.13 -29.18 -4.65
CA ASP A 565 21.90 -30.22 -3.98
C ASP A 565 23.30 -30.37 -4.64
N PRO A 566 24.38 -30.15 -3.87
CA PRO A 566 25.74 -30.31 -4.37
C PRO A 566 26.04 -31.68 -5.01
N GLU A 567 25.41 -32.75 -4.54
CA GLU A 567 25.62 -34.10 -5.09
C GLU A 567 25.03 -34.25 -6.50
N ASN A 568 23.83 -33.68 -6.72
CA ASN A 568 23.18 -33.66 -8.03
C ASN A 568 23.94 -32.81 -9.03
N TYR A 569 24.50 -31.67 -8.59
CA TYR A 569 25.34 -30.83 -9.43
C TYR A 569 26.64 -31.54 -9.84
N ALA A 570 27.29 -32.27 -8.92
CA ALA A 570 28.51 -33.02 -9.21
C ALA A 570 28.28 -34.14 -10.24
N LYS A 571 27.15 -34.86 -10.16
CA LYS A 571 26.78 -35.86 -11.18
C LYS A 571 26.60 -35.24 -12.56
N LEU A 572 25.95 -34.08 -12.63
CA LEU A 572 25.75 -33.34 -13.87
C LEU A 572 27.10 -32.87 -14.46
N GLN A 573 28.02 -32.40 -13.64
CA GLN A 573 29.38 -32.05 -14.06
C GLN A 573 30.13 -33.25 -14.65
N GLY A 574 30.03 -34.43 -14.05
CA GLY A 574 30.63 -35.66 -14.60
C GLY A 574 30.11 -36.01 -15.99
N LYS A 575 28.81 -35.82 -16.25
CA LYS A 575 28.19 -36.06 -17.55
C LYS A 575 28.61 -35.03 -18.60
N ILE A 576 28.72 -33.77 -18.20
CA ILE A 576 29.26 -32.70 -19.06
C ILE A 576 30.71 -33.02 -19.45
N GLN A 577 31.53 -33.43 -18.48
CA GLN A 577 32.93 -33.80 -18.74
C GLN A 577 33.02 -34.98 -19.71
N GLN A 578 32.17 -36.01 -19.55
CA GLN A 578 32.09 -37.14 -20.48
C GLN A 578 31.83 -36.69 -21.92
N LEU A 579 30.91 -35.74 -22.14
CA LEU A 579 30.63 -35.18 -23.47
C LEU A 579 31.84 -34.41 -24.02
N ILE A 580 32.49 -33.61 -23.18
CA ILE A 580 33.67 -32.82 -23.56
C ILE A 580 34.83 -33.72 -23.99
N ASP A 581 35.03 -34.83 -23.28
CA ASP A 581 36.05 -35.84 -23.59
C ASP A 581 35.77 -36.55 -24.92
N GLN A 582 34.50 -36.63 -25.33
CA GLN A 582 34.06 -37.12 -26.65
C GLN A 582 34.11 -36.05 -27.76
N ASN A 583 34.77 -34.92 -27.49
CA ASN A 583 34.88 -33.75 -28.37
C ASN A 583 33.57 -32.95 -28.57
N ALA A 584 32.62 -33.03 -27.63
CA ALA A 584 31.51 -32.07 -27.60
C ALA A 584 32.06 -30.68 -27.24
N ARG A 585 31.93 -29.73 -28.16
CA ARG A 585 32.22 -28.30 -27.93
C ARG A 585 30.95 -27.45 -27.89
N ILE A 586 29.82 -28.04 -28.26
CA ILE A 586 28.48 -27.45 -28.17
C ILE A 586 27.57 -28.44 -27.45
N ILE A 587 26.94 -28.01 -26.35
CA ILE A 587 26.00 -28.83 -25.59
C ILE A 587 24.64 -28.14 -25.64
N LEU A 588 23.66 -28.83 -26.22
CA LEU A 588 22.26 -28.42 -26.26
C LEU A 588 21.58 -28.85 -24.97
N LEU A 589 21.01 -27.91 -24.22
CA LEU A 589 20.30 -28.19 -22.97
C LEU A 589 18.93 -28.79 -23.29
N GLY A 590 18.90 -30.12 -23.28
CA GLY A 590 17.86 -30.99 -23.82
C GLY A 590 16.64 -31.20 -22.93
N CYS A 591 16.43 -30.32 -21.96
CA CYS A 591 15.28 -30.33 -21.06
C CYS A 591 14.96 -28.88 -20.70
N ALA A 592 13.69 -28.50 -20.69
CA ALA A 592 13.28 -27.16 -20.28
C ALA A 592 13.76 -26.82 -18.86
N GLY A 593 13.85 -27.82 -17.97
CA GLY A 593 14.39 -27.65 -16.62
C GLY A 593 15.89 -27.34 -16.55
N LEU A 594 16.65 -27.55 -17.63
CA LEU A 594 18.07 -27.19 -17.72
C LEU A 594 18.28 -25.75 -18.23
N SER A 595 17.22 -25.06 -18.64
CA SER A 595 17.27 -23.65 -19.04
C SER A 595 17.83 -22.79 -17.90
N THR A 596 18.51 -21.69 -18.25
CA THR A 596 19.20 -20.73 -17.34
C THR A 596 20.49 -21.20 -16.67
N LEU A 597 20.90 -22.46 -16.83
CA LEU A 597 22.19 -22.97 -16.35
C LEU A 597 23.35 -22.71 -17.33
N ASP A 598 23.05 -22.22 -18.53
CA ASP A 598 24.02 -21.94 -19.60
C ASP A 598 25.19 -21.07 -19.12
N ALA A 599 24.90 -19.96 -18.44
CA ALA A 599 25.93 -19.05 -17.93
C ALA A 599 26.81 -19.70 -16.86
N LYS A 600 26.23 -20.56 -16.01
CA LYS A 600 26.95 -21.28 -14.96
C LYS A 600 27.89 -22.32 -15.58
N PHE A 601 27.39 -23.12 -16.51
CA PHE A 601 28.22 -24.12 -17.19
C PHE A 601 29.29 -23.50 -18.08
N MET A 602 29.02 -22.38 -18.76
CA MET A 602 30.07 -21.67 -19.51
C MET A 602 31.19 -21.15 -18.61
N LYS A 603 30.88 -20.76 -17.37
CA LYS A 603 31.91 -20.36 -16.40
C LYS A 603 32.76 -21.56 -15.94
N ASP A 604 32.12 -22.69 -15.70
CA ASP A 604 32.80 -23.91 -15.23
C ASP A 604 33.59 -24.59 -16.37
N TYR A 605 33.14 -24.45 -17.62
CA TYR A 605 33.72 -25.07 -18.82
C TYR A 605 33.89 -24.03 -19.95
N PRO A 606 34.87 -23.11 -19.84
CA PRO A 606 35.03 -21.97 -20.76
C PRO A 606 35.36 -22.33 -22.22
N GLY A 607 35.67 -23.60 -22.51
CA GLY A 607 35.92 -24.12 -23.86
C GLY A 607 34.69 -24.73 -24.56
N THR A 608 33.54 -24.76 -23.89
CA THR A 608 32.32 -25.43 -24.36
C THR A 608 31.15 -24.45 -24.36
N LYS A 609 30.41 -24.40 -25.47
CA LYS A 609 29.19 -23.58 -25.60
C LYS A 609 28.00 -24.36 -25.05
N PHE A 610 27.24 -23.75 -24.15
CA PHE A 610 25.99 -24.31 -23.64
C PHE A 610 24.82 -23.53 -24.21
N ILE A 611 23.94 -24.22 -24.93
CA ILE A 611 22.83 -23.60 -25.65
C ILE A 611 21.55 -23.82 -24.86
N ASP A 612 21.05 -22.73 -24.28
CA ASP A 612 19.73 -22.68 -23.67
C ASP A 612 18.65 -22.77 -24.75
N SER A 613 17.90 -23.86 -24.74
CA SER A 613 16.93 -24.21 -25.76
C SER A 613 15.75 -23.23 -25.85
N ILE A 614 15.39 -22.57 -24.73
CA ILE A 614 14.35 -21.54 -24.73
C ILE A 614 14.88 -20.24 -25.35
N LYS A 615 16.08 -19.81 -24.98
CA LYS A 615 16.68 -18.56 -25.50
C LYS A 615 16.86 -18.62 -27.01
N ILE A 616 17.40 -19.73 -27.54
CA ILE A 616 17.58 -19.89 -28.98
C ILE A 616 16.23 -20.05 -29.71
N GLY A 617 15.27 -20.75 -29.10
CA GLY A 617 13.92 -20.89 -29.64
C GLY A 617 13.23 -19.56 -29.86
N ILE A 618 13.27 -18.67 -28.87
CA ILE A 618 12.64 -17.34 -28.98
C ILE A 618 13.36 -16.45 -29.99
N GLN A 619 14.70 -16.49 -30.05
CA GLN A 619 15.46 -15.73 -31.05
C GLN A 619 15.10 -16.12 -32.49
N LEU A 620 15.08 -17.43 -32.78
CA LEU A 620 14.76 -17.93 -34.11
C LEU A 620 13.28 -17.72 -34.47
N LEU A 621 12.37 -17.91 -33.51
CA LEU A 621 10.95 -17.61 -33.72
C LEU A 621 10.76 -16.12 -34.04
N ALA A 622 11.32 -15.21 -33.24
CA ALA A 622 11.21 -13.78 -33.47
C ALA A 622 11.80 -13.33 -34.81
N ALA A 623 12.91 -13.95 -35.23
CA ALA A 623 13.47 -13.72 -36.57
C ALA A 623 12.48 -14.16 -37.67
N ASN A 624 11.84 -15.31 -37.53
CA ASN A 624 10.83 -15.78 -38.48
C ASN A 624 9.57 -14.91 -38.48
N VAL A 625 9.12 -14.42 -37.33
CA VAL A 625 7.97 -13.49 -37.25
C VAL A 625 8.28 -12.21 -38.00
N ARG A 626 9.42 -11.57 -37.71
CA ARG A 626 9.88 -10.36 -38.44
C ARG A 626 10.01 -10.61 -39.94
N PHE A 627 10.50 -11.78 -40.34
CA PHE A 627 10.64 -12.11 -41.75
C PHE A 627 9.27 -12.36 -42.41
N ASN A 628 8.33 -13.00 -41.73
CA ASN A 628 6.98 -13.24 -42.22
C ASN A 628 6.22 -11.92 -42.46
N GLU A 629 6.43 -10.91 -41.63
CA GLU A 629 5.89 -9.55 -41.84
C GLU A 629 6.38 -8.91 -43.15
N TYR A 630 7.59 -9.23 -43.64
CA TYR A 630 8.08 -8.74 -44.93
C TYR A 630 7.51 -9.51 -46.13
N LEU A 631 7.00 -10.73 -45.92
CA LEU A 631 6.44 -11.57 -46.98
C LEU A 631 4.94 -11.31 -47.23
N GLN A 632 4.26 -10.67 -46.27
CA GLN A 632 2.87 -10.21 -46.37
C GLN A 632 2.80 -8.79 -46.93
#